data_AF-A0A143XV00-F1
#
_entry.id   AF-A0A143XV00-F1
#
_cell.length_a   1.000
_cell.length_b   1.000
_cell.length_c   1.000
_cell.angle_alpha   90.00
_cell.angle_beta   90.00
_cell.angle_gamma   90.00
#
_symmetry.space_group_name_H-M   'P 1'
#
loop_
_entity.id
_entity.type
_entity.pdbx_description
1 polymer ?
#
loop_
_entity_poly.entity_id
_entity_poly.type
_entity_poly.pdbx_seq_one_letter_code
_entity_poly.pdbx_strand_id
1 'polypeptide(L)' 'MGELYSEKHGRKFTTEKAVFQVVKDPTDGTKLVLAFDRKPIAERFKEQFDKLRQNIHRPIQPQRKGRRMRL' A
#
# COMPACT_ATOMS: atom_id res chain seq x y z
N MET A 1 -15.22 -19.03 -7.40
CA MET A 1 -14.63 -18.90 -6.06
C MET A 1 -13.14 -18.66 -6.23
N GLY A 2 -12.59 -17.62 -5.62
CA GLY A 2 -11.13 -17.41 -5.59
C GLY A 2 -10.55 -18.04 -4.32
N GLU A 3 -9.40 -18.70 -4.43
CA GLU A 3 -8.62 -19.16 -3.28
C GLU A 3 -7.40 -18.26 -3.13
N LEU A 4 -7.24 -17.61 -1.97
CA LEU A 4 -6.05 -16.85 -1.65
C LEU A 4 -5.18 -17.66 -0.69
N TYR A 5 -3.94 -17.96 -1.06
CA TYR A 5 -2.98 -18.59 -0.15
C TYR A 5 -2.19 -17.53 0.61
N SER A 6 -2.14 -17.62 1.93
CA SER A 6 -1.30 -16.75 2.75
C SER A 6 -0.11 -17.53 3.27
N GLU A 7 1.10 -17.21 2.78
CA GLU A 7 2.34 -17.78 3.30
C GLU A 7 2.51 -17.51 4.80
N LYS A 8 2.17 -16.29 5.25
CA LYS A 8 2.25 -15.88 6.66
C LYS A 8 1.40 -16.77 7.58
N HIS A 9 0.31 -17.33 7.09
CA HIS A 9 -0.63 -18.11 7.91
C HIS A 9 -0.73 -19.58 7.48
N GLY A 10 0.03 -19.98 6.47
CA GLY A 10 0.08 -21.36 5.94
C GLY A 10 -1.26 -21.91 5.49
N ARG A 11 -2.27 -21.07 5.21
CA ARG A 11 -3.64 -21.52 4.93
C ARG A 11 -4.27 -20.79 3.75
N LYS A 12 -5.20 -21.50 3.10
CA LYS A 12 -6.05 -20.97 2.02
C LYS A 12 -7.27 -20.29 2.62
N PHE A 13 -7.63 -19.15 2.05
CA PHE A 13 -8.85 -18.43 2.35
C PHE A 13 -9.80 -18.58 1.17
N THR A 14 -10.88 -19.33 1.39
CA THR A 14 -11.99 -19.45 0.45
C THR A 14 -12.80 -18.17 0.53
N THR A 15 -12.85 -17.40 -0.55
CA THR A 15 -13.65 -16.18 -0.59
C THR A 15 -14.93 -16.43 -1.39
N GLU A 16 -16.06 -16.59 -0.68
CA GLU A 16 -17.41 -16.85 -1.25
C GLU A 16 -17.94 -15.67 -2.07
N LYS A 17 -17.64 -14.45 -1.62
CA LYS A 17 -17.80 -13.19 -2.35
C LYS A 17 -16.44 -12.53 -2.39
N ALA A 18 -15.59 -12.97 -3.30
CA ALA A 18 -14.23 -12.47 -3.42
C ALA A 18 -14.27 -11.01 -3.85
N VAL A 19 -14.36 -10.11 -2.87
CA VAL A 19 -14.20 -8.69 -3.08
C VAL A 19 -12.79 -8.45 -3.60
N PHE A 20 -11.82 -9.23 -3.10
CA PHE A 20 -10.46 -9.30 -3.60
C PHE A 20 -10.32 -10.33 -4.73
N GLN A 21 -9.87 -9.87 -5.89
CA GLN A 21 -9.63 -10.68 -7.08
C GLN A 21 -8.20 -10.45 -7.55
N VAL A 22 -7.52 -11.52 -7.95
CA VAL A 22 -6.28 -11.39 -8.71
C VAL A 22 -6.66 -11.34 -10.18
N VAL A 23 -6.42 -10.21 -10.83
CA VAL A 23 -6.72 -10.00 -12.26
C VAL A 23 -5.43 -9.71 -13.01
N LYS A 24 -5.43 -9.95 -14.33
CA LYS A 24 -4.32 -9.51 -15.17
C LYS A 24 -4.30 -7.98 -15.21
N ASP A 25 -3.11 -7.40 -15.21
CA ASP A 25 -2.96 -5.97 -15.39
C ASP A 25 -3.44 -5.57 -16.81
N PRO A 26 -4.34 -4.58 -16.94
CA PRO A 26 -4.86 -4.16 -18.23
C PRO A 26 -3.83 -3.46 -19.12
N THR A 27 -2.75 -2.94 -18.52
CA THR A 27 -1.63 -2.27 -19.19
C THR A 27 -0.54 -3.27 -19.58
N ASP A 28 -0.35 -4.32 -18.77
CA ASP A 28 0.67 -5.35 -18.96
C ASP A 28 0.13 -6.74 -18.60
N GLY A 29 -0.40 -7.46 -19.60
CA GLY A 29 -1.04 -8.77 -19.39
C GLY A 29 -0.15 -9.89 -18.84
N THR A 30 1.15 -9.64 -18.65
CA THR A 30 2.09 -10.55 -17.97
C THR A 30 2.06 -10.40 -16.44
N LYS A 31 1.54 -9.27 -15.94
CA LYS A 31 1.47 -8.94 -14.52
C LYS A 31 0.11 -9.28 -13.94
N LEU A 32 0.11 -9.60 -12.65
CA LEU A 32 -1.10 -9.83 -11.84
C LEU A 32 -1.26 -8.69 -10.84
N VAL A 33 -2.48 -8.18 -10.71
CA VAL A 33 -2.85 -7.13 -9.77
C VAL A 33 -3.95 -7.62 -8.85
N LEU A 34 -3.81 -7.31 -7.56
CA LEU A 34 -4.85 -7.50 -6.57
C LEU A 34 -5.87 -6.35 -6.71
N ALA A 35 -7.12 -6.68 -6.98
CA ALA A 35 -8.21 -5.73 -7.20
C ALA A 35 -9.34 -5.96 -6.20
N PHE A 36 -9.99 -4.88 -5.76
CA PHE A 36 -11.23 -4.89 -4.99
C PHE A 36 -12.37 -4.39 -5.88
N ASP A 37 -13.45 -5.17 -6.08
CA ASP A 37 -14.56 -4.81 -6.99
C ASP A 37 -14.10 -4.37 -8.39
N ARG A 38 -13.11 -5.08 -8.95
CA ARG A 38 -12.44 -4.75 -10.23
C ARG A 38 -11.63 -3.45 -10.25
N LYS A 39 -11.47 -2.75 -9.11
CA LYS A 39 -10.55 -1.62 -8.97
C LYS A 39 -9.24 -2.07 -8.34
N PRO A 40 -8.06 -1.74 -8.90
CA PRO A 40 -6.78 -2.12 -8.32
C PRO A 40 -6.62 -1.65 -6.87
N ILE A 41 -6.03 -2.50 -6.01
CA ILE A 41 -5.73 -2.14 -4.61
C ILE A 41 -4.83 -0.90 -4.52
N ALA A 42 -3.96 -0.71 -5.52
CA ALA A 42 -3.11 0.47 -5.65
C ALA A 42 -3.92 1.78 -5.66
N GLU A 43 -5.11 1.81 -6.28
CA GLU A 43 -5.97 3.01 -6.25
C GLU A 43 -6.52 3.29 -4.86
N ARG A 44 -6.96 2.24 -4.15
CA ARG A 44 -7.48 2.36 -2.77
C ARG A 44 -6.41 2.75 -1.76
N PHE A 45 -5.15 2.38 -2.03
CA PHE A 45 -4.00 2.70 -1.18
C PHE A 45 -3.25 3.96 -1.59
N LYS A 46 -3.54 4.53 -2.76
CA LYS A 46 -2.80 5.68 -3.31
C LYS A 46 -2.74 6.84 -2.31
N GLU A 47 -3.87 7.22 -1.73
CA GLU A 47 -3.95 8.34 -0.78
C GLU A 47 -3.18 8.08 0.52
N GLN A 48 -3.26 6.85 1.06
CA GLN A 48 -2.49 6.45 2.24
C GLN A 48 -0.99 6.42 1.94
N PHE A 49 -0.61 5.95 0.75
CA PHE A 49 0.77 5.87 0.30
C PHE A 49 1.36 7.27 0.04
N ASP A 50 0.59 8.17 -0.56
CA ASP A 50 1.00 9.57 -0.78
C ASP A 50 1.16 10.30 0.56
N LYS A 51 0.23 10.10 1.50
CA LYS A 51 0.37 10.62 2.86
C LYS A 51 1.62 10.08 3.57
N LEU A 52 1.91 8.79 3.42
CA LEU A 52 3.13 8.19 3.95
C LEU A 52 4.39 8.83 3.35
N ARG A 53 4.45 8.96 2.01
CA ARG A 53 5.58 9.58 1.31
C ARG A 53 5.82 11.02 1.77
N GLN A 54 4.77 11.82 1.92
CA GLN A 54 4.89 13.20 2.39
C GLN A 54 5.45 13.30 3.82
N ASN A 55 5.08 12.38 4.71
CA ASN A 55 5.62 12.35 6.07
C ASN A 55 7.09 11.94 6.11
N ILE A 56 7.52 11.03 5.24
CA ILE A 56 8.94 10.60 5.12
C ILE A 56 9.78 11.70 4.45
N HIS A 57 9.23 12.38 3.44
CA HIS A 57 9.91 13.46 2.71
C HIS A 57 9.95 14.79 3.45
N ARG A 58 9.33 14.92 4.62
CA ARG A 58 9.56 16.12 5.44
C ARG A 58 11.04 16.14 5.82
N PRO A 59 11.80 17.17 5.40
CA PRO A 59 13.13 17.35 5.96
C PRO A 59 12.94 17.43 7.47
N ILE A 60 13.54 16.50 8.21
CA ILE A 60 13.71 16.61 9.65
C ILE A 60 14.39 17.96 9.80
N GLN A 61 13.66 18.99 10.25
CA GLN A 61 14.26 20.30 10.44
C GLN A 61 15.48 20.05 11.34
N PRO A 62 16.71 20.35 10.88
CA PRO A 62 17.86 20.18 11.75
C PRO A 62 17.57 21.00 12.99
N GLN A 63 17.47 20.31 14.13
CA GLN A 63 17.16 20.87 15.43
C GLN A 63 18.05 22.09 15.58
N ARG A 64 17.45 23.30 15.53
CA ARG A 64 18.17 24.57 15.36
C ARG A 64 19.35 24.61 16.33
N LYS A 65 20.57 24.38 15.82
CA LYS A 65 21.80 24.50 16.60
C LYS A 65 21.92 25.95 17.06
N GLY A 66 21.83 26.16 18.37
CA GLY A 66 22.33 27.36 19.04
C GLY A 66 21.34 28.52 19.15
N ARG A 67 20.37 28.43 20.07
CA ARG A 67 19.95 29.65 20.80
C ARG A 67 21.09 29.98 21.76
N ARG A 68 21.98 30.88 21.33
CA ARG A 68 22.98 31.51 22.20
C ARG A 68 22.21 32.17 23.35
N MET A 69 22.28 31.59 24.55
CA MET A 69 21.89 32.31 25.77
C MET A 69 22.87 33.47 25.91
N ARG A 70 22.37 34.70 25.92
CA ARG A 70 23.13 35.86 26.38
C ARG A 70 22.91 35.95 27.89
N LEU A 71 24.00 35.84 28.64
CA LEU A 71 24.11 36.29 30.03
C LEU A 71 24.09 37.82 30.05
#